data_AF-A0A960DTH8-F1
#
_entry.id   AF-A0A960DTH8-F1
#
_cell.length_a   1.000
_cell.length_b   1.000
_cell.length_c   1.000
_cell.angle_alpha   90.00
_cell.angle_beta   90.00
_cell.angle_gamma   90.00
#
_symmetry.space_group_name_H-M   'P 1'
#
loop_
_entity.id
_entity.type
_entity.pdbx_description
1 polymer ?
#
loop_
_entity_poly.entity_id
_entity_poly.type
_entity_poly.pdbx_seq_one_letter_code
_entity_poly.pdbx_strand_id
1 'polypeptide(L)'
;MTAPKTLSQKVWDAHIVSRTPGEPDLLFIDLHLVHEVTSPQAFDGLRMAGRTVRHPELTLATEDHNVPTTDTHLEIADPISRKQVETLRANAAEFGIAIHPMGTPGQGIVHIIGPEQGYTLPGMTIVCGDSHTSTHGAFGALAFGIGTSEVEHVLATQTLPQAPAKTLAITVDGELPVGSTAKDIILAILGRIGTGGGIGHIAEYRGSAIRALSMEGRMTVCNMS
;
A
#
# COMPACT_ATOMS: atom_id res chain seq x y z
N MET A 1 23.35 18.81 19.13
CA MET A 1 23.23 17.70 18.15
C MET A 1 21.76 17.49 17.89
N THR A 2 21.32 17.42 16.63
CA THR A 2 19.93 17.11 16.29
C THR A 2 19.59 15.69 16.75
N ALA A 3 18.41 15.49 17.32
CA ALA A 3 17.96 14.17 17.77
C ALA A 3 17.97 13.16 16.61
N PRO A 4 18.44 11.92 16.81
CA PRO A 4 18.42 10.89 15.77
C PRO A 4 16.97 10.55 15.39
N LYS A 5 16.73 10.37 14.08
CA LYS A 5 15.41 10.06 13.52
C LYS A 5 15.30 8.58 13.12
N THR A 6 14.12 7.99 13.29
CA THR A 6 13.78 6.65 12.76
C THR A 6 13.72 6.67 11.22
N LEU A 7 13.63 5.50 10.58
CA LEU A 7 13.44 5.44 9.13
C LEU A 7 12.13 6.13 8.73
N SER A 8 11.04 5.80 9.43
CA SER A 8 9.72 6.37 9.17
C SER A 8 9.69 7.89 9.33
N GLN A 9 10.37 8.45 10.33
CA GLN A 9 10.47 9.91 10.51
C GLN A 9 11.25 10.58 9.38
N LYS A 10 12.32 9.94 8.88
CA LYS A 10 13.09 10.48 7.76
C LYS A 10 12.25 10.51 6.48
N VAL A 11 11.52 9.43 6.20
CA VAL A 11 10.61 9.37 5.05
C VAL A 11 9.50 10.41 5.23
N TRP A 12 8.82 10.43 6.37
CA TRP A 12 7.77 11.41 6.68
C TRP A 12 8.24 12.85 6.44
N ASP A 13 9.33 13.27 7.07
CA ASP A 13 9.85 14.64 6.95
C ASP A 13 10.24 15.03 5.52
N ALA A 14 10.65 14.06 4.69
CA ALA A 14 11.00 14.30 3.29
C ALA A 14 9.77 14.53 2.39
N HIS A 15 8.57 14.11 2.81
CA HIS A 15 7.35 14.16 2.01
C HIS A 15 6.36 15.23 2.48
N ILE A 16 6.74 16.08 3.43
CA ILE A 16 5.84 17.14 3.90
C ILE A 16 5.73 18.23 2.85
N VAL A 17 4.50 18.43 2.36
CA VAL A 17 4.12 19.53 1.47
C VAL A 17 3.80 20.78 2.29
N SER A 18 3.09 20.63 3.41
CA SER A 18 2.73 21.73 4.30
C SER A 18 2.55 21.27 5.75
N ARG A 19 2.81 22.18 6.69
CA ARG A 19 2.48 22.05 8.12
C ARG A 19 1.59 23.20 8.55
N THR A 20 0.42 22.88 9.09
CA THR A 20 -0.46 23.87 9.74
C THR A 20 -0.53 23.56 11.23
N PRO A 21 -0.26 24.54 12.12
CA PRO A 21 -0.34 24.31 13.56
C PRO A 21 -1.72 23.80 13.99
N GLY A 22 -1.76 22.64 14.67
CA GLY A 22 -3.00 22.03 15.15
C GLY A 22 -3.73 21.16 14.13
N GLU A 23 -3.21 21.02 12.90
CA GLU A 23 -3.76 20.15 11.86
C GLU A 23 -2.78 19.01 11.54
N PRO A 24 -3.25 17.92 10.91
CA PRO A 24 -2.37 16.89 10.35
C PRO A 24 -1.35 17.47 9.35
N ASP A 25 -0.18 16.84 9.24
CA ASP A 25 0.79 17.18 8.20
C ASP A 25 0.21 16.80 6.83
N LEU A 26 0.41 17.64 5.81
CA LEU A 26 0.03 17.29 4.45
C LEU A 26 1.21 16.60 3.76
N LEU A 27 1.07 15.30 3.48
CA LEU A 27 2.11 14.50 2.86
C LEU A 27 1.91 14.39 1.35
N PHE A 28 2.98 14.44 0.58
CA PHE A 28 3.00 14.02 -0.82
C PHE A 28 2.96 12.50 -0.89
N ILE A 29 2.28 11.95 -1.90
CA ILE A 29 2.17 10.51 -2.16
C ILE A 29 2.97 10.18 -3.43
N ASP A 30 3.99 9.33 -3.34
CA ASP A 30 4.80 8.96 -4.52
C ASP A 30 4.16 7.89 -5.39
N LEU A 31 3.39 6.98 -4.78
CA LEU A 31 2.69 5.92 -5.49
C LEU A 31 1.31 5.68 -4.88
N HIS A 32 0.29 5.77 -5.73
CA HIS A 32 -1.07 5.40 -5.40
C HIS A 32 -1.46 4.14 -6.16
N LEU A 33 -1.73 3.06 -5.44
CA LEU A 33 -2.24 1.83 -6.03
C LEU A 33 -3.76 1.80 -5.92
N VAL A 34 -4.43 1.32 -6.96
CA VAL A 34 -5.88 1.18 -6.99
C VAL A 34 -6.29 -0.18 -7.57
N HIS A 35 -7.45 -0.66 -7.13
CA HIS A 35 -8.05 -1.91 -7.59
C HIS A 35 -9.58 -1.75 -7.67
N GLU A 36 -10.25 -2.74 -8.23
CA GLU A 36 -11.66 -2.67 -8.66
C GLU A 36 -12.68 -2.62 -7.52
N VAL A 37 -12.28 -2.85 -6.27
CA VAL A 37 -13.20 -2.95 -5.13
C VAL A 37 -13.44 -1.59 -4.47
N THR A 38 -12.37 -0.84 -4.17
CA THR A 38 -12.44 0.34 -3.29
C THR A 38 -12.26 1.67 -4.02
N SER A 39 -11.81 1.64 -5.28
CA SER A 39 -11.58 2.83 -6.10
C SER A 39 -12.78 3.36 -6.91
N PRO A 40 -13.80 2.59 -7.32
CA PRO A 40 -14.85 3.09 -8.22
C PRO A 40 -15.54 4.37 -7.74
N GLN A 41 -15.91 4.41 -6.46
CA GLN A 41 -16.62 5.55 -5.85
C GLN A 41 -15.74 6.81 -5.79
N ALA A 42 -14.42 6.66 -5.67
CA ALA A 42 -13.50 7.78 -5.68
C ALA A 42 -13.46 8.46 -7.06
N PHE A 43 -13.46 7.69 -8.15
CA PHE A 43 -13.56 8.23 -9.51
C PHE A 43 -14.92 8.89 -9.77
N ASP A 44 -16.01 8.32 -9.25
CA ASP A 44 -17.33 8.95 -9.30
C ASP A 44 -17.34 10.31 -8.60
N GLY A 45 -16.72 10.41 -7.42
CA GLY A 45 -16.54 11.65 -6.68
C GLY A 45 -15.81 12.72 -7.49
N LEU A 46 -14.72 12.36 -8.17
CA LEU A 46 -14.00 13.28 -9.09
C LEU A 46 -14.93 13.79 -10.19
N ARG A 47 -15.65 12.88 -10.87
CA ARG A 47 -16.59 13.22 -11.95
C ARG A 47 -17.68 14.17 -11.47
N MET A 48 -18.29 13.88 -10.32
CA MET A 48 -19.33 14.72 -9.71
C MET A 48 -18.81 16.10 -9.32
N ALA A 49 -17.55 16.20 -8.89
CA ALA A 49 -16.91 17.45 -8.53
C ALA A 49 -16.30 18.21 -9.72
N GLY A 50 -16.39 17.67 -10.94
CA GLY A 50 -15.74 18.24 -12.14
C GLY A 50 -14.21 18.26 -12.05
N ARG A 51 -13.61 17.28 -11.36
CA ARG A 51 -12.16 17.14 -11.15
C ARG A 51 -11.59 16.03 -12.02
N THR A 52 -10.27 16.09 -12.23
CA THR A 52 -9.48 15.03 -12.87
C THR A 52 -8.46 14.47 -11.88
N VAL A 53 -7.81 13.36 -12.24
CA VAL A 53 -6.66 12.83 -11.50
C VAL A 53 -5.47 13.77 -11.66
N ARG A 54 -4.86 14.17 -10.55
CA ARG A 54 -3.82 15.20 -10.50
C ARG A 54 -2.48 14.73 -11.09
N HIS A 55 -2.07 13.51 -10.75
CA HIS A 55 -0.85 12.86 -11.25
C HIS A 55 -1.16 11.42 -11.69
N PRO A 56 -1.73 11.22 -12.89
CA PRO A 56 -2.08 9.89 -13.40
C PRO A 56 -0.87 8.94 -13.50
N GLU A 57 0.33 9.50 -13.72
CA GLU A 57 1.60 8.77 -13.81
C GLU A 57 2.08 8.20 -12.48
N LEU A 58 1.56 8.70 -11.35
CA LEU A 58 1.83 8.20 -10.00
C LEU A 58 0.71 7.29 -9.48
N THR A 59 -0.24 6.93 -10.34
CA THR A 59 -1.36 6.03 -10.01
C THR A 59 -1.30 4.78 -10.89
N LEU A 60 -1.32 3.60 -10.26
CA LEU A 60 -1.29 2.31 -10.95
C LEU A 60 -2.48 1.45 -10.53
N ALA A 61 -3.22 0.96 -11.52
CA ALA A 61 -4.35 0.08 -11.32
C ALA A 61 -4.00 -1.40 -11.62
N THR A 62 -4.63 -2.32 -10.89
CA THR A 62 -4.61 -3.75 -11.22
C THR A 62 -5.95 -4.39 -10.92
N GLU A 63 -6.21 -5.52 -11.57
CA GLU A 63 -7.38 -6.35 -11.35
C GLU A 63 -6.95 -7.63 -10.60
N ASP A 64 -7.36 -7.77 -9.34
CA ASP A 64 -6.87 -8.87 -8.48
C ASP A 64 -7.86 -9.43 -7.45
N HIS A 65 -8.92 -8.71 -7.10
CA HIS A 65 -9.88 -9.12 -6.06
C HIS A 65 -11.05 -9.93 -6.62
N ASN A 66 -11.53 -9.56 -7.79
CA ASN A 66 -12.75 -10.05 -8.45
C ASN A 66 -12.44 -10.81 -9.74
N VAL A 67 -11.20 -11.29 -9.87
CA VAL A 67 -10.76 -12.12 -10.99
C VAL A 67 -11.00 -13.60 -10.67
N PRO A 68 -11.55 -14.40 -11.60
CA PRO A 68 -11.78 -15.81 -11.36
C PRO A 68 -10.45 -16.58 -11.26
N THR A 69 -10.42 -17.65 -10.48
CA THR A 69 -9.23 -18.53 -10.34
C THR A 69 -9.21 -19.66 -11.37
N THR A 70 -10.35 -19.95 -12.00
CA THR A 70 -10.52 -20.91 -13.09
C THR A 70 -11.15 -20.22 -14.30
N ASP A 71 -11.00 -20.82 -15.48
CA ASP A 71 -11.65 -20.33 -16.70
C ASP A 71 -11.40 -18.84 -17.00
N THR A 72 -10.21 -18.35 -16.68
CA THR A 72 -9.80 -16.93 -16.80
C THR A 72 -9.84 -16.37 -18.23
N HIS A 73 -9.97 -17.25 -19.21
CA HIS A 73 -10.14 -16.91 -20.62
C HIS A 73 -11.61 -16.64 -21.00
N LEU A 74 -12.56 -16.95 -20.11
CA LEU A 74 -13.98 -16.68 -20.27
C LEU A 74 -14.35 -15.35 -19.62
N GLU A 75 -15.56 -14.89 -19.94
CA GLU A 75 -16.16 -13.73 -19.26
C GLU A 75 -16.39 -14.04 -17.77
N ILE A 76 -16.16 -13.04 -16.91
CA ILE A 76 -16.40 -13.16 -15.46
C ILE A 76 -17.87 -13.47 -15.22
N ALA A 77 -18.16 -14.68 -14.74
CA ALA A 77 -19.54 -15.18 -14.62
C ALA A 77 -20.39 -14.36 -13.64
N ASP A 78 -19.79 -13.93 -12.52
CA ASP A 78 -20.48 -13.10 -11.53
C ASP A 78 -20.66 -11.66 -12.05
N PRO A 79 -21.90 -11.16 -12.17
CA PRO A 79 -22.17 -9.85 -12.77
C PRO A 79 -21.65 -8.68 -11.92
N ILE A 80 -21.52 -8.84 -10.59
CA ILE A 80 -21.00 -7.79 -9.71
C ILE A 80 -19.49 -7.64 -9.93
N SER A 81 -18.78 -8.76 -9.89
CA SER A 81 -17.34 -8.86 -10.15
C SER A 81 -17.00 -8.32 -11.54
N ARG A 82 -17.76 -8.73 -12.56
CA ARG A 82 -17.64 -8.22 -13.93
C ARG A 82 -17.80 -6.71 -13.97
N LYS A 83 -18.86 -6.19 -13.34
CA LYS A 83 -19.13 -4.75 -13.32
C LYS A 83 -18.01 -3.96 -12.65
N GLN A 84 -17.43 -4.47 -11.56
CA GLN A 84 -16.33 -3.80 -10.87
C GLN A 84 -15.07 -3.73 -11.74
N VAL A 85 -14.69 -4.86 -12.37
CA VAL A 85 -13.55 -4.92 -13.30
C VAL A 85 -13.74 -3.99 -14.50
N GLU A 86 -14.91 -4.04 -15.16
CA GLU A 86 -15.23 -3.14 -16.27
C GLU A 86 -15.20 -1.67 -15.86
N THR A 87 -15.68 -1.36 -14.65
CA THR A 87 -15.68 0.01 -14.11
C THR A 87 -14.26 0.50 -13.86
N LEU A 88 -13.35 -0.34 -13.34
CA LEU A 88 -11.94 0.01 -13.19
C LEU A 88 -11.29 0.32 -14.54
N ARG A 89 -11.52 -0.53 -15.56
CA ARG A 89 -11.00 -0.31 -16.92
C ARG A 89 -11.51 0.99 -17.52
N ALA A 90 -12.81 1.26 -17.39
CA ALA A 90 -13.42 2.50 -17.88
C ALA A 90 -12.83 3.73 -17.17
N ASN A 91 -12.71 3.69 -15.84
CA ASN A 91 -12.09 4.76 -15.07
C ASN A 91 -10.63 4.96 -15.47
N ALA A 92 -9.87 3.87 -15.65
CA ALA A 92 -8.47 3.97 -16.02
C ALA A 92 -8.28 4.63 -17.39
N ALA A 93 -9.11 4.26 -18.37
CA ALA A 93 -9.13 4.89 -19.69
C ALA A 93 -9.59 6.36 -19.64
N GLU A 94 -10.63 6.68 -18.86
CA GLU A 94 -11.16 8.04 -18.72
C GLU A 94 -10.15 9.00 -18.10
N PHE A 95 -9.50 8.59 -17.01
CA PHE A 95 -8.59 9.42 -16.23
C PHE A 95 -7.12 9.27 -16.60
N GLY A 96 -6.79 8.39 -17.57
CA GLY A 96 -5.45 8.22 -18.11
C GLY A 96 -4.45 7.59 -17.15
N ILE A 97 -4.90 6.71 -16.24
CA ILE A 97 -4.01 5.98 -15.32
C ILE A 97 -3.58 4.65 -15.97
N ALA A 98 -2.37 4.18 -15.64
CA ALA A 98 -1.91 2.87 -16.08
C ALA A 98 -2.72 1.76 -15.40
N ILE A 99 -3.03 0.69 -16.13
CA ILE A 99 -3.72 -0.50 -15.61
C ILE A 99 -3.04 -1.77 -16.08
N HIS A 100 -2.94 -2.76 -15.19
CA HIS A 100 -2.63 -4.14 -15.52
C HIS A 100 -3.92 -4.98 -15.53
N PRO A 101 -4.61 -5.06 -16.68
CA PRO A 101 -5.88 -5.76 -16.74
C PRO A 101 -5.68 -7.28 -16.73
N MET A 102 -6.73 -7.99 -16.36
CA MET A 102 -6.77 -9.44 -16.30
C MET A 102 -6.28 -10.07 -17.60
N GLY A 103 -5.35 -11.02 -17.47
CA GLY A 103 -4.75 -11.75 -18.60
C GLY A 103 -3.51 -11.09 -19.21
N THR A 104 -3.06 -9.93 -18.68
CA THR A 104 -1.78 -9.33 -19.10
C THR A 104 -0.62 -9.85 -18.24
N PRO A 105 0.62 -9.90 -18.79
CA PRO A 105 1.78 -10.34 -18.02
C PRO A 105 2.11 -9.51 -16.78
N GLY A 106 1.66 -8.25 -16.73
CA GLY A 106 1.86 -7.36 -15.58
C GLY A 106 0.75 -7.46 -14.52
N GLN A 107 -0.29 -8.26 -14.74
CA GLN A 107 -1.36 -8.44 -13.77
C GLN A 107 -0.88 -9.28 -12.58
N GLY A 108 -1.25 -8.86 -11.38
CA GLY A 108 -1.03 -9.61 -10.15
C GLY A 108 -1.71 -8.95 -8.96
N ILE A 109 -1.53 -9.53 -7.79
CA ILE A 109 -2.01 -8.97 -6.52
C ILE A 109 -1.40 -7.57 -6.33
N VAL A 110 -2.21 -6.60 -5.91
CA VAL A 110 -1.85 -5.18 -5.86
C VAL A 110 -0.52 -4.91 -5.12
N HIS A 111 -0.26 -5.63 -4.04
CA HIS A 111 0.98 -5.46 -3.25
C HIS A 111 2.19 -6.24 -3.76
N ILE A 112 2.02 -7.01 -4.84
CA ILE A 112 3.07 -7.77 -5.50
C ILE A 112 3.54 -7.03 -6.76
N ILE A 113 2.60 -6.49 -7.54
CA ILE A 113 2.93 -5.82 -8.81
C ILE A 113 3.84 -4.61 -8.62
N GLY A 114 3.70 -3.87 -7.52
CA GLY A 114 4.49 -2.68 -7.25
C GLY A 114 5.98 -3.03 -7.11
N PRO A 115 6.36 -3.93 -6.20
CA PRO A 115 7.72 -4.43 -6.07
C PRO A 115 8.25 -5.14 -7.32
N GLU A 116 7.47 -6.06 -7.90
CA GLU A 116 7.93 -6.91 -9.01
C GLU A 116 8.26 -6.09 -10.27
N GLN A 117 7.52 -5.02 -10.52
CA GLN A 117 7.70 -4.16 -11.69
C GLN A 117 8.54 -2.90 -11.39
N GLY A 118 9.08 -2.76 -10.18
CA GLY A 118 9.97 -1.67 -9.82
C GLY A 118 9.28 -0.32 -9.53
N TYR A 119 7.96 -0.30 -9.31
CA TYR A 119 7.24 0.89 -8.86
C TYR A 119 7.47 1.18 -7.37
N THR A 120 7.70 0.14 -6.56
CA THR A 120 7.99 0.30 -5.13
C THR A 120 9.48 0.51 -4.91
N LEU A 121 9.86 1.72 -4.50
CA LEU A 121 11.25 2.08 -4.24
C LEU A 121 11.46 2.52 -2.78
N PRO A 122 12.68 2.36 -2.25
CA PRO A 122 13.00 2.80 -0.90
C PRO A 122 12.75 4.30 -0.70
N GLY A 123 12.17 4.64 0.45
CA GLY A 123 11.94 6.03 0.85
C GLY A 123 10.67 6.67 0.30
N MET A 124 9.83 5.93 -0.43
CA MET A 124 8.55 6.44 -0.93
C MET A 124 7.45 6.52 0.13
N THR A 125 6.45 7.35 -0.09
CA THR A 125 5.10 7.25 0.49
C THR A 125 4.17 6.51 -0.48
N ILE A 126 3.55 5.42 -0.01
CA ILE A 126 2.73 4.53 -0.85
C ILE A 126 1.38 4.29 -0.18
N VAL A 127 0.30 4.49 -0.93
CA VAL A 127 -1.07 4.29 -0.41
C VAL A 127 -1.91 3.46 -1.37
N CYS A 128 -2.89 2.75 -0.83
CA CYS A 128 -3.89 2.00 -1.58
C CYS A 128 -5.16 1.91 -0.74
N GLY A 129 -6.31 1.77 -1.41
CA GLY A 129 -7.57 1.42 -0.77
C GLY A 129 -7.62 -0.01 -0.20
N ASP A 130 -6.49 -0.56 0.28
CA ASP A 130 -6.35 -1.92 0.81
C ASP A 130 -5.56 -1.91 2.12
N SER A 131 -5.96 -2.74 3.10
CA SER A 131 -5.36 -2.73 4.43
C SER A 131 -3.92 -3.26 4.48
N HIS A 132 -3.51 -4.10 3.52
CA HIS A 132 -2.22 -4.76 3.49
C HIS A 132 -1.14 -3.97 2.73
N THR A 133 -1.40 -2.70 2.43
CA THR A 133 -0.43 -1.77 1.81
C THR A 133 0.87 -1.65 2.61
N SER A 134 0.83 -1.96 3.91
CA SER A 134 2.01 -2.11 4.76
C SER A 134 3.09 -3.05 4.18
N THR A 135 2.72 -3.99 3.31
CA THR A 135 3.65 -4.88 2.57
C THR A 135 4.83 -4.13 1.94
N HIS A 136 4.58 -2.95 1.36
CA HIS A 136 5.60 -2.15 0.69
C HIS A 136 6.65 -1.57 1.66
N GLY A 137 6.35 -1.55 2.96
CA GLY A 137 7.30 -1.17 4.02
C GLY A 137 8.55 -2.05 4.05
N ALA A 138 8.51 -3.27 3.50
CA ALA A 138 9.66 -4.14 3.33
C ALA A 138 10.80 -3.51 2.50
N PHE A 139 10.47 -2.54 1.65
CA PHE A 139 11.42 -1.79 0.82
C PHE A 139 11.92 -0.51 1.50
N GLY A 140 11.51 -0.24 2.74
CA GLY A 140 11.81 1.02 3.42
C GLY A 140 10.96 2.19 2.95
N ALA A 141 9.79 1.92 2.37
CA ALA A 141 8.76 2.91 2.10
C ALA A 141 7.87 3.12 3.34
N LEU A 142 7.25 4.30 3.45
CA LEU A 142 6.14 4.55 4.36
C LEU A 142 4.84 4.22 3.64
N ALA A 143 4.30 3.03 3.88
CA ALA A 143 3.17 2.50 3.13
C ALA A 143 2.00 2.09 4.02
N PHE A 144 0.78 2.53 3.69
CA PHE A 144 -0.40 2.30 4.53
C PHE A 144 -1.70 2.34 3.73
N GLY A 145 -2.69 1.59 4.22
CA GLY A 145 -4.02 1.55 3.63
C GLY A 145 -4.83 2.82 3.94
N ILE A 146 -5.68 3.22 3.01
CA ILE A 146 -6.50 4.44 3.10
C ILE A 146 -7.97 4.14 2.79
N GLY A 147 -8.89 4.96 3.29
CA GLY A 147 -10.31 4.85 3.02
C GLY A 147 -10.70 5.41 1.64
N THR A 148 -11.89 5.07 1.13
CA THR A 148 -12.38 5.56 -0.18
C THR A 148 -12.37 7.09 -0.32
N SER A 149 -12.72 7.83 0.74
CA SER A 149 -12.65 9.30 0.70
C SER A 149 -11.22 9.82 0.60
N GLU A 150 -10.26 9.11 1.17
CA GLU A 150 -8.84 9.42 1.05
C GLU A 150 -8.31 9.03 -0.34
N VAL A 151 -8.78 7.93 -0.93
CA VAL A 151 -8.48 7.56 -2.32
C VAL A 151 -8.88 8.71 -3.26
N GLU A 152 -10.09 9.25 -3.13
CA GLU A 152 -10.53 10.42 -3.91
C GLU A 152 -9.62 11.62 -3.67
N HIS A 153 -9.25 11.87 -2.41
CA HIS A 153 -8.39 12.99 -2.05
C HIS A 153 -7.00 12.89 -2.70
N VAL A 154 -6.39 11.69 -2.69
CA VAL A 154 -5.10 11.44 -3.34
C VAL A 154 -5.24 11.57 -4.85
N LEU A 155 -6.29 11.01 -5.47
CA LEU A 155 -6.54 11.20 -6.90
C LEU A 155 -6.67 12.69 -7.26
N ALA A 156 -7.37 13.49 -6.45
CA ALA A 156 -7.60 14.91 -6.71
C ALA A 156 -6.38 15.81 -6.46
N THR A 157 -5.47 15.42 -5.56
CA THR A 157 -4.44 16.34 -5.03
C THR A 157 -3.01 15.80 -5.05
N GLN A 158 -2.83 14.49 -5.15
CA GLN A 158 -1.58 13.74 -4.90
C GLN A 158 -0.97 13.99 -3.52
N THR A 159 -1.81 14.39 -2.57
CA THR A 159 -1.42 14.58 -1.19
C THR A 159 -2.37 13.87 -0.25
N LEU A 160 -2.00 13.73 1.01
CA LEU A 160 -2.88 13.17 2.03
C LEU A 160 -2.58 13.81 3.40
N PRO A 161 -3.58 14.40 4.08
CA PRO A 161 -3.44 14.84 5.46
C PRO A 161 -3.27 13.62 6.37
N GLN A 162 -2.18 13.56 7.13
CA GLN A 162 -1.91 12.45 8.03
C GLN A 162 -1.36 12.95 9.37
N ALA A 163 -1.90 12.39 10.46
CA ALA A 163 -1.39 12.67 11.79
C ALA A 163 -0.13 11.82 12.04
N PRO A 164 0.96 12.39 12.57
CA PRO A 164 2.16 11.61 12.87
C PRO A 164 1.86 10.44 13.81
N ALA A 165 2.18 9.22 13.36
CA ALA A 165 2.07 8.02 14.17
C ALA A 165 3.23 7.91 15.17
N LYS A 166 3.00 7.16 16.26
CA LYS A 166 4.10 6.77 17.15
C LYS A 166 4.98 5.73 16.45
N THR A 167 6.15 5.45 17.00
CA THR A 167 7.08 4.44 16.45
C THR A 167 7.15 3.24 17.37
N LEU A 168 7.04 2.03 16.82
CA LEU A 168 7.19 0.76 17.54
C LEU A 168 8.40 0.01 16.99
N ALA A 169 9.44 -0.18 17.79
CA ALA A 169 10.61 -0.97 17.39
C ALA A 169 10.41 -2.43 17.76
N ILE A 170 10.46 -3.33 16.78
CA ILE A 170 10.36 -4.78 16.98
C ILE A 170 11.69 -5.41 16.60
N THR A 171 12.45 -5.87 17.59
CA THR A 171 13.79 -6.44 17.37
C THR A 171 13.74 -7.96 17.52
N VAL A 172 14.15 -8.67 16.47
CA VAL A 172 14.24 -10.13 16.41
C VAL A 172 15.67 -10.53 16.07
N ASP A 173 16.38 -11.07 17.05
CA ASP A 173 17.76 -11.54 16.93
C ASP A 173 17.85 -13.07 17.07
N GLY A 174 18.94 -13.63 16.56
CA GLY A 174 19.20 -15.07 16.47
C GLY A 174 18.99 -15.63 15.06
N GLU A 175 19.04 -16.95 14.98
CA GLU A 175 18.79 -17.75 13.79
C GLU A 175 17.45 -18.47 13.91
N LEU A 176 16.75 -18.64 12.80
CA LEU A 176 15.49 -19.38 12.78
C LEU A 176 15.75 -20.88 12.94
N PRO A 177 14.95 -21.59 13.76
CA PRO A 177 14.97 -23.04 13.80
C PRO A 177 14.73 -23.64 12.41
N VAL A 178 15.26 -24.84 12.17
CA VAL A 178 15.04 -25.56 10.91
C VAL A 178 13.54 -25.73 10.66
N GLY A 179 13.09 -25.34 9.46
CA GLY A 179 11.68 -25.39 9.06
C GLY A 179 10.87 -24.15 9.40
N SER A 180 11.42 -23.20 10.17
CA SER A 180 10.78 -21.90 10.42
C SER A 180 11.07 -20.90 9.31
N THR A 181 10.11 -19.99 9.08
CA THR A 181 10.09 -19.02 7.99
C THR A 181 9.78 -17.62 8.51
N ALA A 182 9.77 -16.63 7.60
CA ALA A 182 9.32 -15.27 7.91
C ALA A 182 7.88 -15.22 8.45
N LYS A 183 7.01 -16.13 8.00
CA LYS A 183 5.63 -16.25 8.50
C LYS A 183 5.60 -16.57 9.98
N ASP A 184 6.48 -17.48 10.43
CA ASP A 184 6.56 -17.88 11.83
C ASP A 184 7.06 -16.73 12.72
N ILE A 185 7.98 -15.90 12.22
CA ILE A 185 8.41 -14.68 12.91
C ILE A 185 7.23 -13.76 13.17
N ILE A 186 6.48 -13.39 12.13
CA ILE A 186 5.41 -12.41 12.28
C ILE A 186 4.23 -12.96 13.09
N LEU A 187 3.90 -14.25 12.96
CA LEU A 187 2.92 -14.90 13.82
C LEU A 187 3.36 -14.92 15.29
N ALA A 188 4.64 -15.17 15.58
CA ALA A 188 5.17 -15.12 16.94
C ALA A 188 5.15 -13.71 17.53
N ILE A 189 5.41 -12.68 16.72
CA ILE A 189 5.28 -11.27 17.11
C ILE A 189 3.82 -10.94 17.45
N LEU A 190 2.89 -11.25 16.54
CA LEU A 190 1.46 -11.01 16.74
C LEU A 190 0.91 -11.77 17.95
N GLY A 191 1.38 -12.99 18.21
CA GLY A 191 1.05 -13.75 19.41
C GLY A 191 1.52 -13.09 20.71
N ARG A 192 2.55 -12.24 20.66
CA ARG A 192 3.06 -11.49 21.83
C ARG A 192 2.39 -10.14 22.01
N ILE A 193 2.18 -9.38 20.94
CA ILE A 193 1.65 -8.01 21.01
C ILE A 193 0.12 -7.95 20.89
N GLY A 194 -0.51 -9.04 20.42
CA GLY A 194 -1.94 -9.12 20.15
C GLY A 194 -2.38 -8.30 18.93
N THR A 195 -3.64 -8.45 18.53
CA THR A 195 -4.20 -7.76 17.35
C THR A 195 -4.27 -6.24 17.49
N GLY A 196 -4.26 -5.71 18.72
CA GLY A 196 -4.27 -4.27 19.01
C GLY A 196 -2.89 -3.67 19.31
N GLY A 197 -1.82 -4.47 19.35
CA GLY A 197 -0.51 -4.04 19.84
C GLY A 197 0.17 -2.96 18.98
N GLY A 198 -0.20 -2.87 17.70
CA GLY A 198 0.35 -1.90 16.74
C GLY A 198 -0.50 -0.63 16.55
N ILE A 199 -1.67 -0.50 17.18
CA ILE A 199 -2.59 0.61 16.92
C ILE A 199 -1.90 1.97 17.11
N GLY A 200 -1.96 2.83 16.09
CA GLY A 200 -1.38 4.17 16.11
C GLY A 200 0.15 4.22 16.03
N HIS A 201 0.79 3.10 15.65
CA HIS A 201 2.25 3.02 15.52
C HIS A 201 2.66 2.62 14.10
N ILE A 202 3.83 3.09 13.69
CA ILE A 202 4.60 2.52 12.58
C ILE A 202 5.59 1.52 13.19
N ALA A 203 5.45 0.24 12.82
CA ALA A 203 6.36 -0.81 13.24
C ALA A 203 7.65 -0.78 12.41
N GLU A 204 8.80 -0.70 13.08
CA GLU A 204 10.13 -0.82 12.47
C GLU A 204 10.77 -2.14 12.92
N TYR A 205 10.87 -3.09 11.99
CA TYR A 205 11.45 -4.41 12.22
C TYR A 205 12.97 -4.37 12.13
N ARG A 206 13.64 -4.90 13.16
CA ARG A 206 15.09 -4.85 13.35
C ARG A 206 15.64 -6.21 13.81
N GLY A 207 16.96 -6.33 13.85
CA GLY A 207 17.66 -7.50 14.39
C GLY A 207 18.19 -8.46 13.32
N SER A 208 19.03 -9.41 13.75
CA SER A 208 19.73 -10.32 12.84
C SER A 208 18.78 -11.22 12.04
N ALA A 209 17.70 -11.69 12.65
CA ALA A 209 16.75 -12.56 11.99
C ALA A 209 16.04 -11.82 10.83
N ILE A 210 15.61 -10.57 11.06
CA ILE A 210 14.99 -9.74 10.01
C ILE A 210 15.98 -9.44 8.88
N ARG A 211 17.24 -9.15 9.21
CA ARG A 211 18.28 -8.90 8.19
C ARG A 211 18.57 -10.13 7.32
N ALA A 212 18.48 -11.33 7.90
CA ALA A 212 18.73 -12.59 7.21
C ALA A 212 17.59 -13.02 6.25
N LEU A 213 16.41 -12.39 6.34
CA LEU A 213 15.30 -12.67 5.42
C LEU A 213 15.59 -12.19 4.00
N SER A 214 15.08 -12.95 3.02
CA SER A 214 14.92 -12.48 1.64
C SER A 214 13.90 -11.32 1.57
N MET A 215 13.78 -10.69 0.40
CA MET A 215 12.80 -9.61 0.23
C MET A 215 11.35 -10.11 0.37
N GLU A 216 11.03 -11.29 -0.17
CA GLU A 216 9.72 -11.93 -0.01
C GLU A 216 9.44 -12.25 1.47
N GLY A 217 10.47 -12.64 2.22
CA GLY A 217 10.39 -12.84 3.66
C GLY A 217 10.09 -11.53 4.40
N ARG A 218 10.73 -10.42 4.04
CA ARG A 218 10.45 -9.10 4.62
C ARG A 218 9.05 -8.61 4.25
N MET A 219 8.61 -8.82 3.00
CA MET A 219 7.24 -8.53 2.56
C MET A 219 6.23 -9.32 3.38
N THR A 220 6.48 -10.60 3.66
CA THR A 220 5.63 -11.42 4.52
C THR A 220 5.48 -10.83 5.93
N VAL A 221 6.56 -10.30 6.51
CA VAL A 221 6.52 -9.66 7.83
C VAL A 221 5.73 -8.34 7.79
N CYS A 222 6.03 -7.48 6.82
CA CYS A 222 5.38 -6.17 6.70
C CYS A 222 3.90 -6.28 6.30
N ASN A 223 3.52 -7.29 5.51
CA ASN A 223 2.15 -7.54 5.09
C ASN A 223 1.18 -7.74 6.28
N MET A 224 1.67 -8.30 7.38
CA MET A 224 0.85 -8.57 8.58
C MET A 224 1.14 -7.56 9.72
N SER A 225 1.44 -6.31 9.35
CA SER A 225 1.59 -5.16 10.28
C SER A 225 0.28 -4.42 10.51
#